data_AF-A0A2V1DHY1-F1
#
_entry.id   AF-A0A2V1DHY1-F1
#
_cell.length_a   1.000
_cell.length_b   1.000
_cell.length_c   1.000
_cell.angle_alpha   90.00
_cell.angle_beta   90.00
_cell.angle_gamma   90.00
#
_symmetry.space_group_name_H-M   'P 1'
#
loop_
_entity.id
_entity.type
_entity.pdbx_description
1 polymer ?
#
loop_
_entity_poly.entity_id
_entity_poly.type
_entity_poly.pdbx_seq_one_letter_code
_entity_poly.pdbx_strand_id
1 'polypeptide(L)'
;MVFVTSTPRLRPHATAGHSTLLLVLFLALSSLFLGVFSHPTESSSSTMAEAADDRTAAKAPRFPADSQTPEQKAALAEAERLTKQVYGESFKLKDPQGNLLGPFGILAYTPKTFLAYLNYTQSYTTLPNLTPRERELSTLATVSVTKSEYVEYAHQQIGISVGLTKAQVERASKGHVPKGLSDREECIYELALDIAENFGALKDRDFSRAVSLLGREGVAALAQLVGGYMLSSTLVSVAGVAVPS
;
A
#
# COMPACT_ATOMS: atom_id res chain seq x y z
N MET A 1 15.89 38.19 31.10
CA MET A 1 17.15 37.42 30.92
C MET A 1 16.88 36.39 29.84
N VAL A 2 17.26 36.71 28.60
CA VAL A 2 16.98 35.92 27.39
C VAL A 2 18.20 35.07 27.11
N PHE A 3 18.06 33.75 27.14
CA PHE A 3 19.12 32.83 26.71
C PHE A 3 18.93 32.53 25.23
N VAL A 4 19.81 33.12 24.40
CA VAL A 4 20.05 32.75 23.02
C VAL A 4 21.14 31.68 23.04
N THR A 5 20.84 30.45 22.61
CA THR A 5 21.84 29.41 22.38
C THR A 5 22.01 29.20 20.88
N SER A 6 23.19 29.53 20.38
CA SER A 6 23.61 29.36 18.98
C SER A 6 23.60 27.89 18.54
N THR A 7 22.92 27.60 17.44
CA THR A 7 23.04 26.34 16.69
C THR A 7 24.23 26.36 15.73
N PRO A 8 25.03 25.29 15.61
CA PRO A 8 26.11 25.23 14.62
C PRO A 8 25.55 24.89 13.21
N ARG A 9 26.07 25.59 12.19
CA ARG A 9 25.75 25.35 10.77
C ARG A 9 26.43 24.07 10.29
N LEU A 10 25.65 23.12 9.79
CA LEU A 10 26.16 21.98 9.01
C LEU A 10 26.34 22.40 7.54
N ARG A 11 27.52 22.12 6.97
CA ARG A 11 27.79 22.27 5.53
C ARG A 11 27.22 21.06 4.78
N PRO A 12 26.71 21.23 3.55
CA PRO A 12 26.20 20.11 2.77
C PRO A 12 27.36 19.35 2.10
N HIS A 13 27.48 18.06 2.41
CA HIS A 13 28.23 17.13 1.56
C HIS A 13 27.29 16.61 0.47
N ALA A 14 27.54 17.05 -0.77
CA ALA A 14 27.03 16.41 -1.95
C ALA A 14 27.71 15.04 -2.11
N THR A 15 26.92 13.97 -2.22
CA THR A 15 27.35 12.76 -2.92
C THR A 15 26.22 12.29 -3.83
N ALA A 16 26.56 12.24 -5.11
CA ALA A 16 25.75 11.70 -6.17
C ALA A 16 25.79 10.17 -6.14
N GLY A 17 24.72 9.56 -6.64
CA GLY A 17 24.75 8.20 -7.20
C GLY A 17 23.95 7.16 -6.43
N HIS A 18 22.65 7.06 -6.70
CA HIS A 18 21.85 5.84 -6.49
C HIS A 18 20.70 5.80 -7.52
N SER A 19 21.04 5.67 -8.82
CA SER A 19 20.07 5.53 -9.93
C SER A 19 19.82 4.08 -10.36
N THR A 20 19.87 3.11 -9.45
CA THR A 20 19.71 1.69 -9.84
C THR A 20 18.71 0.90 -9.00
N LEU A 21 18.07 1.51 -8.00
CA LEU A 21 17.09 0.81 -7.14
C LEU A 21 15.61 1.07 -7.51
N LEU A 22 15.35 1.95 -8.48
CA LEU A 22 13.98 2.25 -8.95
C LEU A 22 13.41 1.25 -9.97
N LEU A 23 14.20 0.26 -10.42
CA LEU A 23 13.84 -0.58 -11.56
C LEU A 23 12.90 -1.76 -11.20
N VAL A 24 12.53 -1.96 -9.93
CA VAL A 24 11.79 -3.17 -9.51
C VAL A 24 10.27 -2.99 -9.45
N LEU A 25 9.72 -1.76 -9.54
CA LEU A 25 8.26 -1.58 -9.59
C LEU A 25 7.64 -1.61 -11.00
N PHE A 26 8.42 -1.96 -12.03
CA PHE A 26 8.20 -1.47 -13.40
C PHE A 26 7.36 -2.36 -14.35
N LEU A 27 6.74 -3.48 -13.96
CA LEU A 27 6.14 -4.39 -14.96
C LEU A 27 4.77 -5.03 -14.67
N ALA A 28 3.97 -4.57 -13.69
CA ALA A 28 2.72 -5.29 -13.34
C ALA A 28 1.39 -4.72 -13.89
N LEU A 29 1.35 -3.61 -14.63
CA LEU A 29 0.06 -2.98 -14.99
C LEU A 29 -0.20 -2.73 -16.49
N SER A 30 0.62 -3.25 -17.40
CA SER A 30 0.48 -2.93 -18.83
C SER A 30 -0.03 -4.06 -19.74
N SER A 31 -0.42 -5.24 -19.25
CA SER A 31 -0.86 -6.32 -20.15
C SER A 31 -1.74 -7.37 -19.49
N LEU A 32 -3.05 -7.15 -19.35
CA LEU A 32 -4.04 -8.25 -19.33
C LEU A 32 -5.49 -7.73 -19.46
N PHE A 33 -5.90 -7.28 -20.64
CA PHE A 33 -7.33 -7.20 -20.99
C PHE A 33 -7.55 -7.49 -22.47
N LEU A 34 -7.72 -8.76 -22.82
CA LEU A 34 -8.34 -9.18 -24.07
C LEU A 34 -9.14 -10.47 -23.84
N GLY A 35 -10.46 -10.37 -23.95
CA GLY A 35 -11.33 -11.47 -24.39
C GLY A 35 -12.28 -12.06 -23.35
N VAL A 36 -13.52 -11.58 -23.30
CA VAL A 36 -14.67 -12.37 -22.82
C VAL A 36 -15.74 -12.41 -23.91
N PHE A 37 -16.11 -13.64 -24.29
CA PHE A 37 -17.17 -13.99 -25.24
C PHE A 37 -18.56 -13.69 -24.64
N SER A 38 -19.50 -13.30 -25.51
CA SER A 38 -20.94 -13.19 -25.23
C SER A 38 -21.69 -14.46 -25.63
N HIS A 39 -22.71 -14.89 -24.87
CA HIS A 39 -24.11 -15.15 -25.32
C HIS A 39 -25.04 -15.75 -24.21
N PRO A 40 -26.39 -15.85 -24.38
CA PRO A 40 -27.36 -15.16 -23.53
C PRO A 40 -28.39 -16.01 -22.74
N THR A 41 -29.10 -15.31 -21.83
CA THR A 41 -30.50 -15.42 -21.32
C THR A 41 -31.13 -16.78 -20.96
N GLU A 42 -31.70 -16.86 -19.74
CA GLU A 42 -33.16 -17.02 -19.55
C GLU A 42 -33.63 -16.72 -18.11
N SER A 43 -34.88 -16.26 -17.99
CA SER A 43 -35.53 -15.76 -16.77
C SER A 43 -36.38 -16.83 -16.07
N SER A 44 -36.48 -16.78 -14.74
CA SER A 44 -37.76 -17.02 -14.06
C SER A 44 -37.80 -16.39 -12.67
N SER A 45 -38.94 -15.77 -12.36
CA SER A 45 -39.23 -15.02 -11.14
C SER A 45 -39.80 -15.92 -10.04
N SER A 46 -39.36 -15.73 -8.80
CA SER A 46 -40.25 -15.90 -7.64
C SER A 46 -39.68 -15.15 -6.42
N THR A 47 -40.52 -14.30 -5.86
CA THR A 47 -40.29 -13.36 -4.75
C THR A 47 -40.10 -14.06 -3.41
N MET A 48 -38.94 -13.83 -2.80
CA MET A 48 -38.75 -13.76 -1.35
C MET A 48 -37.88 -12.53 -1.10
N ALA A 49 -38.29 -11.67 -0.17
CA ALA A 49 -37.56 -10.46 0.21
C ALA A 49 -36.25 -10.88 0.91
N GLU A 50 -35.22 -11.10 0.11
CA GLU A 50 -33.85 -11.27 0.55
C GLU A 50 -33.23 -9.86 0.63
N ALA A 51 -32.58 -9.55 1.74
CA ALA A 51 -31.80 -8.34 1.88
C ALA A 51 -30.82 -8.27 0.71
N ALA A 52 -31.08 -7.37 -0.25
CA ALA A 52 -30.31 -7.26 -1.47
C ALA A 52 -28.82 -7.17 -1.09
N ASP A 53 -28.05 -8.13 -1.61
CA ASP A 53 -26.61 -8.15 -1.55
C ASP A 53 -26.09 -6.85 -2.18
N ASP A 54 -25.73 -5.85 -1.35
CA ASP A 54 -25.13 -4.56 -1.75
C ASP A 54 -23.75 -4.72 -2.42
N ARG A 55 -23.36 -5.95 -2.78
CA ARG A 55 -22.06 -6.31 -3.36
C ARG A 55 -22.06 -6.37 -4.89
N THR A 56 -23.20 -6.27 -5.57
CA THR A 56 -23.27 -6.43 -7.05
C THR A 56 -23.55 -5.15 -7.83
N ALA A 57 -23.92 -4.03 -7.19
CA ALA A 57 -23.99 -2.74 -7.86
C ALA A 57 -22.64 -2.02 -7.72
N ALA A 58 -22.07 -1.53 -8.83
CA ALA A 58 -20.87 -0.70 -8.78
C ALA A 58 -21.15 0.54 -7.92
N LYS A 59 -20.65 0.54 -6.69
CA LYS A 59 -20.90 1.58 -5.70
C LYS A 59 -20.25 2.87 -6.17
N ALA A 60 -21.01 3.97 -6.20
CA ALA A 60 -20.46 5.27 -6.56
C ALA A 60 -19.27 5.61 -5.64
N PRO A 61 -18.16 6.15 -6.17
CA PRO A 61 -16.99 6.49 -5.36
C PRO A 61 -17.37 7.54 -4.32
N ARG A 62 -16.92 7.34 -3.07
CA ARG A 62 -17.24 8.28 -1.96
C ARG A 62 -16.52 9.63 -2.12
N PHE A 63 -15.45 9.66 -2.92
CA PHE A 63 -14.66 10.85 -3.26
C PHE A 63 -14.55 10.96 -4.79
N PRO A 64 -15.59 11.46 -5.48
CA PRO A 64 -15.68 11.41 -6.94
C PRO A 64 -14.69 12.37 -7.61
N ALA A 65 -14.22 12.00 -8.81
CA ALA A 65 -13.08 12.62 -9.50
C ALA A 65 -13.41 13.89 -10.31
N ASP A 66 -14.64 14.36 -10.26
CA ASP A 66 -15.21 15.48 -11.01
C ASP A 66 -15.65 16.65 -10.11
N SER A 67 -15.73 16.46 -8.80
CA SER A 67 -16.21 17.46 -7.83
C SER A 67 -15.09 18.22 -7.10
N GLN A 68 -13.84 18.20 -7.59
CA GLN A 68 -12.71 18.83 -6.90
C GLN A 68 -12.69 20.35 -7.02
N THR A 69 -12.33 21.03 -5.92
CA THR A 69 -11.93 22.44 -5.94
C THR A 69 -10.59 22.64 -6.67
N PRO A 70 -10.22 23.87 -7.08
CA PRO A 70 -8.93 24.14 -7.70
C PRO A 70 -7.72 23.70 -6.86
N GLU A 71 -7.78 23.87 -5.53
CA GLU A 71 -6.71 23.43 -4.61
C GLU A 71 -6.57 21.90 -4.61
N GLN A 72 -7.69 21.18 -4.58
CA GLN A 72 -7.71 19.72 -4.61
C GLN A 72 -7.18 19.17 -5.95
N LYS A 73 -7.53 19.82 -7.08
CA LYS A 73 -6.98 19.48 -8.40
C LYS A 73 -5.47 19.67 -8.46
N ALA A 74 -4.96 20.77 -7.90
CA ALA A 74 -3.52 21.03 -7.83
C ALA A 74 -2.80 19.97 -6.98
N ALA A 75 -3.37 19.59 -5.84
CA ALA A 75 -2.80 18.55 -4.98
C ALA A 75 -2.76 17.18 -5.67
N LEU A 76 -3.82 16.80 -6.40
CA LEU A 76 -3.87 15.57 -7.19
C LEU A 76 -2.83 15.55 -8.33
N ALA A 77 -2.67 16.66 -9.04
CA ALA A 77 -1.68 16.77 -10.11
C ALA A 77 -0.25 16.64 -9.57
N GLU A 78 0.04 17.26 -8.43
CA GLU A 78 1.34 17.13 -7.78
C GLU A 78 1.57 15.72 -7.23
N ALA A 79 0.53 15.10 -6.65
CA ALA A 79 0.60 13.71 -6.23
C ALA A 79 0.94 12.77 -7.40
N GLU A 80 0.23 12.91 -8.52
CA GLU A 80 0.52 12.12 -9.73
C GLU A 80 1.95 12.32 -10.22
N ARG A 81 2.44 13.56 -10.22
CA ARG A 81 3.82 13.89 -10.61
C ARG A 81 4.85 13.18 -9.71
N LEU A 82 4.69 13.30 -8.39
CA LEU A 82 5.60 12.68 -7.42
C LEU A 82 5.54 11.15 -7.50
N THR A 83 4.34 10.58 -7.62
CA THR A 83 4.15 9.14 -7.71
C THR A 83 4.76 8.56 -8.99
N LYS A 84 4.65 9.26 -10.13
CA LYS A 84 5.35 8.87 -11.38
C LYS A 84 6.88 8.93 -11.27
N GLN A 85 7.43 9.84 -10.46
CA GLN A 85 8.88 9.87 -10.22
C GLN A 85 9.38 8.62 -9.49
N VAL A 86 8.53 8.00 -8.66
CA VAL A 86 8.88 6.80 -7.87
C VAL A 86 8.53 5.52 -8.61
N TYR A 87 7.37 5.46 -9.25
CA TYR A 87 6.80 4.23 -9.83
C TYR A 87 6.77 4.23 -11.37
N GLY A 88 7.23 5.30 -12.00
CA GLY A 88 7.32 5.43 -13.45
C GLY A 88 6.05 5.96 -14.12
N GLU A 89 6.19 6.29 -15.40
CA GLU A 89 5.14 6.88 -16.24
C GLU A 89 3.92 5.97 -16.48
N SER A 90 4.05 4.67 -16.18
CA SER A 90 2.95 3.72 -16.29
C SER A 90 1.90 3.89 -15.18
N PHE A 91 2.25 4.58 -14.08
CA PHE A 91 1.34 4.85 -12.97
C PHE A 91 0.08 5.58 -13.45
N LYS A 92 -1.08 5.14 -12.96
CA LYS A 92 -2.38 5.72 -13.24
C LYS A 92 -3.00 6.24 -11.95
N LEU A 93 -3.32 7.53 -11.92
CA LEU A 93 -4.08 8.15 -10.83
C LEU A 93 -5.56 7.73 -10.85
N LYS A 94 -6.08 7.46 -12.05
CA LYS A 94 -7.48 7.12 -12.30
C LYS A 94 -7.61 5.81 -13.07
N ASP A 95 -8.70 5.08 -12.84
CA ASP A 95 -9.10 3.95 -13.67
C ASP A 95 -9.68 4.42 -15.03
N PRO A 96 -9.99 3.51 -15.98
CA PRO A 96 -10.60 3.87 -17.26
C PRO A 96 -11.96 4.58 -17.15
N GLN A 97 -12.68 4.39 -16.05
CA GLN A 97 -13.97 5.02 -15.74
C GLN A 97 -13.80 6.41 -15.11
N GLY A 98 -12.56 6.83 -14.83
CA GLY A 98 -12.21 8.11 -14.26
C GLY A 98 -12.22 8.16 -12.74
N ASN A 99 -12.43 7.05 -12.04
CA ASN A 99 -12.40 6.99 -10.58
C ASN A 99 -10.97 7.11 -10.07
N LEU A 100 -10.76 7.84 -8.96
CA LEU A 100 -9.46 7.97 -8.32
C LEU A 100 -9.08 6.64 -7.64
N LEU A 101 -7.90 6.14 -7.96
CA LEU A 101 -7.34 4.93 -7.39
C LEU A 101 -6.66 5.20 -6.05
N GLY A 102 -6.49 4.18 -5.22
CA GLY A 102 -5.74 4.29 -3.96
C GLY A 102 -6.21 5.43 -3.04
N PRO A 103 -5.33 5.99 -2.19
CA PRO A 103 -5.73 6.97 -1.18
C PRO A 103 -5.88 8.39 -1.74
N PHE A 104 -5.62 8.62 -3.03
CA PHE A 104 -5.49 9.97 -3.59
C PHE A 104 -6.80 10.77 -3.54
N GLY A 105 -7.95 10.12 -3.75
CA GLY A 105 -9.25 10.78 -3.73
C GLY A 105 -9.62 11.38 -2.38
N ILE A 106 -9.43 10.63 -1.30
CA ILE A 106 -9.67 11.12 0.06
C ILE A 106 -8.63 12.14 0.51
N LEU A 107 -7.34 11.91 0.19
CA LEU A 107 -6.26 12.83 0.57
C LEU A 107 -6.36 14.19 -0.13
N ALA A 108 -6.99 14.26 -1.30
CA ALA A 108 -7.25 15.53 -1.97
C ALA A 108 -8.08 16.48 -1.09
N TYR A 109 -8.96 15.96 -0.21
CA TYR A 109 -9.76 16.78 0.70
C TYR A 109 -8.98 17.37 1.89
N THR A 110 -7.73 16.93 2.09
CA THR A 110 -6.81 17.45 3.09
C THR A 110 -5.46 17.80 2.45
N PRO A 111 -5.42 18.78 1.52
CA PRO A 111 -4.26 19.02 0.64
C PRO A 111 -2.97 19.34 1.42
N LYS A 112 -3.09 19.98 2.59
CA LYS A 112 -1.95 20.26 3.49
C LYS A 112 -1.26 19.00 4.00
N THR A 113 -2.00 17.91 4.21
CA THR A 113 -1.46 16.63 4.69
C THR A 113 -1.10 15.68 3.56
N PHE A 114 -1.63 15.91 2.36
CA PHE A 114 -1.43 15.01 1.21
C PHE A 114 0.05 14.87 0.84
N LEU A 115 0.78 15.97 0.66
CA LEU A 115 2.21 15.89 0.33
C LEU A 115 3.03 15.26 1.47
N ALA A 116 2.68 15.55 2.73
CA ALA A 116 3.33 14.93 3.88
C ALA A 116 3.11 13.41 3.89
N TYR A 117 1.90 12.94 3.55
CA TYR A 117 1.60 11.53 3.40
C TYR A 117 2.45 10.88 2.30
N LEU A 118 2.59 11.50 1.13
CA LEU A 118 3.39 10.96 0.04
C LEU A 118 4.88 10.88 0.40
N ASN A 119 5.42 11.93 1.02
CA ASN A 119 6.80 11.95 1.49
C ASN A 119 7.05 10.89 2.56
N TYR A 120 6.12 10.73 3.50
CA TYR A 120 6.21 9.68 4.51
C TYR A 120 6.15 8.29 3.89
N THR A 121 5.22 8.06 2.96
CA THR A 121 5.10 6.82 2.18
C THR A 121 6.40 6.48 1.48
N GLN A 122 6.98 7.45 0.77
CA GLN A 122 8.27 7.27 0.10
C GLN A 122 9.40 6.96 1.09
N SER A 123 9.41 7.60 2.26
CA SER A 123 10.46 7.40 3.26
C SER A 123 10.48 5.96 3.80
N TYR A 124 9.33 5.40 4.21
CA TYR A 124 9.31 4.04 4.76
C TYR A 124 9.41 2.96 3.67
N THR A 125 8.92 3.22 2.45
CA THR A 125 9.04 2.27 1.33
C THR A 125 10.43 2.25 0.71
N THR A 126 11.37 3.10 1.15
CA THR A 126 12.76 3.13 0.67
C THR A 126 13.81 2.86 1.75
N LEU A 127 13.39 2.53 2.99
CA LEU A 127 14.32 2.23 4.09
C LEU A 127 15.27 1.09 3.73
N PRO A 128 16.60 1.28 3.85
CA PRO A 128 17.60 0.33 3.34
C PRO A 128 17.65 -0.99 4.12
N ASN A 129 17.05 -1.04 5.32
CA ASN A 129 17.11 -2.19 6.22
C ASN A 129 16.22 -3.38 5.78
N LEU A 130 15.33 -3.17 4.80
CA LEU A 130 14.43 -4.19 4.26
C LEU A 130 14.58 -4.27 2.74
N THR A 131 14.68 -5.49 2.22
CA THR A 131 14.63 -5.77 0.78
C THR A 131 13.22 -5.52 0.22
N PRO A 132 13.06 -5.32 -1.11
CA PRO A 132 11.73 -5.19 -1.72
C PRO A 132 10.80 -6.35 -1.38
N ARG A 133 11.32 -7.59 -1.41
CA ARG A 133 10.56 -8.79 -1.08
C ARG A 133 10.10 -8.81 0.39
N GLU A 134 10.95 -8.39 1.32
CA GLU A 134 10.62 -8.27 2.74
C GLU A 134 9.56 -7.19 3.02
N ARG A 135 9.64 -6.05 2.31
CA ARG A 135 8.62 -4.99 2.39
C ARG A 135 7.25 -5.50 1.93
N GLU A 136 7.20 -6.26 0.84
CA GLU A 136 5.93 -6.83 0.35
C GLU A 136 5.38 -7.92 1.27
N LEU A 137 6.21 -8.78 1.88
CA LEU A 137 5.74 -9.72 2.89
C LEU A 137 5.10 -9.02 4.09
N SER A 138 5.74 -7.95 4.59
CA SER A 138 5.18 -7.13 5.67
C SER A 138 3.87 -6.44 5.27
N THR A 139 3.80 -5.95 4.03
CA THR A 139 2.59 -5.32 3.51
C THR A 139 1.44 -6.32 3.39
N LEU A 140 1.67 -7.50 2.81
CA LEU A 140 0.67 -8.55 2.70
C LEU A 140 0.19 -9.04 4.08
N ALA A 141 1.10 -9.18 5.05
CA ALA A 141 0.72 -9.48 6.44
C ALA A 141 -0.21 -8.41 7.01
N THR A 142 0.17 -7.13 6.90
CA THR A 142 -0.62 -5.99 7.39
C THR A 142 -2.00 -5.94 6.74
N VAL A 143 -2.06 -6.08 5.42
CA VAL A 143 -3.30 -5.97 4.64
C VAL A 143 -4.22 -7.17 4.87
N SER A 144 -3.66 -8.33 5.21
CA SER A 144 -4.44 -9.49 5.65
C SER A 144 -5.23 -9.22 6.93
N VAL A 145 -4.84 -8.24 7.74
CA VAL A 145 -5.58 -7.82 8.95
C VAL A 145 -6.57 -6.70 8.62
N THR A 146 -6.16 -5.70 7.85
CA THR A 146 -7.00 -4.53 7.52
C THR A 146 -8.13 -4.85 6.54
N LYS A 147 -8.00 -5.96 5.77
CA LYS A 147 -8.96 -6.41 4.76
C LYS A 147 -9.31 -5.34 3.73
N SER A 148 -8.34 -4.50 3.38
CA SER A 148 -8.54 -3.46 2.36
C SER A 148 -8.41 -4.05 0.97
N GLU A 149 -9.55 -4.29 0.30
CA GLU A 149 -9.63 -5.02 -0.98
C GLU A 149 -8.71 -4.46 -2.07
N TYR A 150 -8.72 -3.13 -2.27
CA TYR A 150 -7.88 -2.50 -3.29
C TYR A 150 -6.38 -2.60 -2.96
N VAL A 151 -6.00 -2.36 -1.69
CA VAL A 151 -4.59 -2.46 -1.27
C VAL A 151 -4.12 -3.91 -1.39
N GLU A 152 -4.98 -4.87 -1.02
CA GLU A 152 -4.70 -6.29 -1.15
C GLU A 152 -4.45 -6.65 -2.61
N TYR A 153 -5.38 -6.31 -3.50
CA TYR A 153 -5.24 -6.51 -4.95
C TYR A 153 -3.92 -5.95 -5.48
N ALA A 154 -3.60 -4.70 -5.17
CA ALA A 154 -2.39 -4.06 -5.66
C ALA A 154 -1.13 -4.79 -5.17
N HIS A 155 -1.07 -5.14 -3.89
CA HIS A 155 0.10 -5.76 -3.28
C HIS A 155 0.25 -7.26 -3.57
N GLN A 156 -0.82 -7.97 -3.93
CA GLN A 156 -0.70 -9.31 -4.48
C GLN A 156 0.12 -9.30 -5.78
N GLN A 157 -0.14 -8.34 -6.67
CA GLN A 157 0.57 -8.21 -7.94
C GLN A 157 2.02 -7.74 -7.74
N ILE A 158 2.24 -6.77 -6.84
CA ILE A 158 3.60 -6.32 -6.51
C ILE A 158 4.40 -7.46 -5.87
N GLY A 159 3.78 -8.23 -4.96
CA GLY A 159 4.37 -9.41 -4.35
C GLY A 159 4.91 -10.41 -5.37
N ILE A 160 4.12 -10.72 -6.40
CA ILE A 160 4.57 -11.58 -7.52
C ILE A 160 5.75 -10.93 -8.26
N SER A 161 5.67 -9.63 -8.54
CA SER A 161 6.73 -8.92 -9.28
C SER A 161 8.08 -8.88 -8.56
N VAL A 162 8.09 -8.92 -7.22
CA VAL A 162 9.30 -9.00 -6.39
C VAL A 162 9.73 -10.45 -6.10
N GLY A 163 9.14 -11.41 -6.81
CA GLY A 163 9.55 -12.81 -6.82
C GLY A 163 8.78 -13.73 -5.86
N LEU A 164 7.74 -13.26 -5.15
CA LEU A 164 6.89 -14.19 -4.38
C LEU A 164 6.16 -15.12 -5.33
N THR A 165 6.05 -16.40 -4.97
CA THR A 165 5.21 -17.32 -5.75
C THR A 165 3.73 -17.00 -5.53
N LYS A 166 2.87 -17.36 -6.49
CA LYS A 166 1.41 -17.23 -6.31
C LYS A 166 0.91 -17.91 -5.03
N ALA A 167 1.45 -19.09 -4.71
CA ALA A 167 1.11 -19.82 -3.49
C ALA A 167 1.57 -19.08 -2.21
N GLN A 168 2.71 -18.38 -2.25
CA GLN A 168 3.16 -17.55 -1.13
C GLN A 168 2.25 -16.35 -0.94
N VAL A 169 1.89 -15.66 -2.02
CA VAL A 169 0.97 -14.51 -1.99
C VAL A 169 -0.41 -14.93 -1.47
N GLU A 170 -0.97 -16.03 -1.96
CA GLU A 170 -2.28 -16.51 -1.52
C GLU A 170 -2.31 -16.84 -0.01
N ARG A 171 -1.25 -17.48 0.50
CA ARG A 171 -1.12 -17.75 1.94
C ARG A 171 -0.97 -16.46 2.74
N ALA A 172 -0.10 -15.57 2.27
CA ALA A 172 0.16 -14.29 2.92
C ALA A 172 -1.11 -13.44 3.05
N SER A 173 -1.90 -13.36 1.98
CA SER A 173 -3.21 -12.67 1.94
C SER A 173 -4.22 -13.22 2.94
N LYS A 174 -4.13 -14.51 3.26
CA LYS A 174 -5.00 -15.17 4.24
C LYS A 174 -4.51 -15.02 5.69
N GLY A 175 -3.45 -14.24 5.94
CA GLY A 175 -2.86 -14.11 7.27
C GLY A 175 -2.11 -15.37 7.71
N HIS A 176 -1.61 -16.16 6.76
CA HIS A 176 -0.87 -17.38 7.03
C HIS A 176 0.56 -17.26 6.56
N VAL A 177 1.50 -17.65 7.43
CA VAL A 177 2.93 -17.68 7.09
C VAL A 177 3.12 -18.48 5.79
N PRO A 178 3.69 -17.85 4.74
CA PRO A 178 4.00 -18.52 3.49
C PRO A 178 5.05 -19.61 3.70
N LYS A 179 4.94 -20.71 2.93
CA LYS A 179 5.95 -21.78 2.98
C LYS A 179 7.20 -21.40 2.18
N GLY A 180 8.35 -21.93 2.58
CA GLY A 180 9.62 -21.77 1.85
C GLY A 180 10.19 -20.35 1.92
N LEU A 181 9.89 -19.62 2.99
CA LEU A 181 10.56 -18.39 3.35
C LEU A 181 11.85 -18.72 4.12
N SER A 182 12.82 -17.81 4.09
CA SER A 182 13.95 -17.86 5.02
C SER A 182 13.53 -17.48 6.43
N ASP A 183 14.30 -17.87 7.46
CA ASP A 183 14.03 -17.54 8.86
C ASP A 183 13.80 -16.03 9.09
N ARG A 184 14.52 -15.19 8.35
CA ARG A 184 14.40 -13.73 8.41
C ARG A 184 13.09 -13.24 7.79
N GLU A 185 12.70 -13.78 6.63
CA GLU A 185 11.43 -13.46 5.97
C GLU A 185 10.23 -13.95 6.78
N GLU A 186 10.30 -15.15 7.37
CA GLU A 186 9.28 -15.66 8.28
C GLU A 186 9.13 -14.74 9.49
N CYS A 187 10.25 -14.36 10.13
CA CYS A 187 10.23 -13.41 11.25
C CYS A 187 9.63 -12.06 10.87
N ILE A 188 9.89 -11.56 9.67
CA ILE A 188 9.32 -10.30 9.16
C ILE A 188 7.81 -10.41 8.98
N TYR A 189 7.34 -11.47 8.34
CA TYR A 189 5.92 -11.69 8.12
C TYR A 189 5.17 -11.87 9.44
N GLU A 190 5.66 -12.75 10.33
CA GLU A 190 5.06 -13.01 11.64
C GLU A 190 5.01 -11.76 12.51
N LEU A 191 6.11 -11.00 12.57
CA LEU A 191 6.15 -9.78 13.37
C LEU A 191 5.23 -8.70 12.77
N ALA A 192 5.18 -8.55 11.46
CA ALA A 192 4.26 -7.60 10.82
C ALA A 192 2.79 -7.95 11.10
N LEU A 193 2.45 -9.24 11.04
CA LEU A 193 1.13 -9.73 11.39
C LEU A 193 0.79 -9.45 12.86
N ASP A 194 1.69 -9.76 13.79
CA ASP A 194 1.51 -9.51 15.23
C ASP A 194 1.36 -8.01 15.54
N ILE A 195 2.18 -7.14 14.93
CA ILE A 195 2.04 -5.68 15.06
C ILE A 195 0.66 -5.22 14.58
N ALA A 196 0.20 -5.72 13.43
CA ALA A 196 -1.08 -5.31 12.86
C ALA A 196 -2.28 -5.82 13.67
N GLU A 197 -2.23 -7.04 14.21
CA GLU A 197 -3.29 -7.63 15.03
C GLU A 197 -3.35 -7.02 16.44
N ASN A 198 -2.19 -6.76 17.05
CA ASN A 198 -2.08 -6.34 18.45
C ASN A 198 -1.66 -4.88 18.63
N PHE A 199 -1.65 -4.09 17.55
CA PHE A 199 -1.26 -2.67 17.55
C PHE A 199 0.10 -2.42 18.24
N GLY A 200 1.06 -3.32 18.00
CA GLY A 200 2.42 -3.22 18.53
C GLY A 200 2.60 -3.68 19.98
N ALA A 201 1.58 -4.27 20.62
CA ALA A 201 1.69 -4.88 21.95
C ALA A 201 2.42 -6.25 21.89
N LEU A 202 3.70 -6.21 21.51
CA LEU A 202 4.53 -7.39 21.28
C LEU A 202 4.97 -8.04 22.59
N LYS A 203 5.11 -9.37 22.56
CA LYS A 203 5.76 -10.13 23.64
C LYS A 203 7.28 -9.93 23.56
N ASP A 204 7.95 -9.84 24.71
CA ASP A 204 9.41 -9.64 24.79
C ASP A 204 10.21 -10.70 24.01
N ARG A 205 9.73 -11.95 24.01
CA ARG A 205 10.32 -13.05 23.24
C ARG A 205 10.33 -12.75 21.74
N ASP A 206 9.21 -12.28 21.21
CA ASP A 206 9.03 -12.06 19.77
C ASP A 206 9.81 -10.82 19.33
N PHE A 207 9.83 -9.77 20.17
CA PHE A 207 10.72 -8.62 20.00
C PHE A 207 12.20 -9.01 20.01
N SER A 208 12.62 -9.86 20.95
CA SER A 208 14.02 -10.30 21.07
C SER A 208 14.47 -11.13 19.87
N ARG A 209 13.63 -12.06 19.39
CA ARG A 209 13.87 -12.83 18.16
C ARG A 209 14.02 -11.88 16.97
N ALA A 210 13.11 -10.92 16.82
CA ALA A 210 13.17 -9.96 15.73
C ALA A 210 14.44 -9.09 15.78
N VAL A 211 14.83 -8.58 16.95
CA VAL A 211 16.08 -7.82 17.09
C VAL A 211 17.31 -8.68 16.72
N SER A 212 17.32 -9.97 17.04
CA SER A 212 18.44 -10.86 16.68
C SER A 212 18.61 -11.06 15.16
N LEU A 213 17.51 -11.03 14.40
CA LEU A 213 17.50 -11.27 12.95
C LEU A 213 17.53 -9.98 12.13
N LEU A 214 16.87 -8.92 12.61
CA LEU A 214 16.66 -7.65 11.90
C LEU A 214 17.54 -6.50 12.43
N GLY A 215 18.03 -6.60 13.66
CA GLY A 215 18.52 -5.45 14.40
C GLY A 215 17.40 -4.48 14.79
N ARG A 216 17.72 -3.53 15.67
CA ARG A 216 16.73 -2.54 16.14
C ARG A 216 16.24 -1.62 15.01
N GLU A 217 17.11 -1.27 14.07
CA GLU A 217 16.75 -0.46 12.91
C GLU A 217 15.77 -1.20 11.98
N GLY A 218 15.98 -2.50 11.75
CA GLY A 218 15.06 -3.31 10.95
C GLY A 218 13.68 -3.47 11.62
N VAL A 219 13.63 -3.64 12.94
CA VAL A 219 12.36 -3.66 13.70
C VAL A 219 11.66 -2.31 13.60
N ALA A 220 12.38 -1.20 13.75
CA ALA A 220 11.81 0.15 13.61
C ALA A 220 11.32 0.43 12.18
N ALA A 221 12.05 -0.04 11.16
CA ALA A 221 11.64 0.05 9.76
C ALA A 221 10.34 -0.75 9.51
N LEU A 222 10.26 -1.96 10.06
CA LEU A 222 9.09 -2.81 9.93
C LEU A 222 7.85 -2.17 10.59
N ALA A 223 7.99 -1.63 11.80
CA ALA A 223 6.90 -0.97 12.50
C ALA A 223 6.35 0.25 11.74
N GLN A 224 7.23 1.05 11.13
CA GLN A 224 6.83 2.18 10.28
C GLN A 224 6.07 1.72 9.04
N LEU A 225 6.52 0.62 8.42
CA LEU A 225 5.86 0.07 7.23
C LEU A 225 4.46 -0.47 7.56
N VAL A 226 4.33 -1.22 8.66
CA VAL A 226 3.03 -1.72 9.15
C VAL A 226 2.09 -0.55 9.43
N GLY A 227 2.52 0.44 10.23
CA GLY A 227 1.69 1.61 10.55
C GLY A 227 1.29 2.42 9.30
N GLY A 228 2.21 2.60 8.35
CA GLY A 228 1.95 3.26 7.07
C GLY A 228 0.89 2.53 6.23
N TYR A 229 0.96 1.20 6.15
CA TYR A 229 -0.03 0.41 5.43
C TYR A 229 -1.36 0.26 6.15
N MET A 230 -1.41 0.32 7.48
CA MET A 230 -2.66 0.45 8.24
C MET A 230 -3.36 1.78 7.92
N LEU A 231 -2.62 2.90 7.88
CA LEU A 231 -3.16 4.20 7.46
C LEU A 231 -3.63 4.16 6.01
N SER A 232 -2.81 3.63 5.10
CA SER A 232 -3.14 3.49 3.68
C SER A 232 -4.43 2.69 3.49
N SER A 233 -4.51 1.52 4.13
CA SER A 233 -5.70 0.66 4.12
C SER A 233 -6.94 1.37 4.63
N THR A 234 -6.81 2.13 5.73
CA THR A 234 -7.91 2.91 6.31
C THR A 234 -8.41 3.96 5.31
N LEU A 235 -7.51 4.75 4.72
CA LEU A 235 -7.86 5.79 3.76
C LEU A 235 -8.57 5.21 2.54
N VAL A 236 -8.04 4.13 1.97
CA VAL A 236 -8.58 3.46 0.78
C VAL A 236 -9.95 2.84 1.07
N SER A 237 -10.10 2.15 2.20
CA SER A 237 -11.37 1.54 2.60
C SER A 237 -12.45 2.59 2.92
N VAL A 238 -12.06 3.71 3.55
CA VAL A 238 -12.98 4.85 3.76
C VAL A 238 -13.37 5.48 2.43
N ALA A 239 -12.45 5.55 1.46
CA ALA A 239 -12.74 6.06 0.12
C ALA A 239 -13.64 5.15 -0.71
N GLY A 240 -13.77 3.87 -0.35
CA GLY A 240 -14.57 2.90 -1.10
C GLY A 240 -14.00 2.66 -2.50
N VAL A 241 -12.67 2.61 -2.62
CA VAL A 241 -11.99 2.34 -3.89
C VAL A 241 -12.25 0.90 -4.30
N ALA A 242 -12.82 0.72 -5.48
CA ALA A 242 -13.07 -0.60 -6.04
C ALA A 242 -11.78 -1.22 -6.58
N VAL A 243 -11.70 -2.55 -6.53
CA VAL A 243 -10.70 -3.32 -7.25
C VAL A 243 -11.00 -3.23 -8.76
N PRO A 244 -10.01 -2.96 -9.62
CA PRO A 244 -10.20 -3.05 -11.06
C PRO A 244 -10.69 -4.44 -11.47
N SER A 245 -11.81 -4.50 -12.20
CA SER A 245 -12.33 -5.72 -12.82
C SER A 245 -11.45 -6.22 -13.92
#